data_AF-A0A7C9AFY6-F1
#
_entry.id   AF-A0A7C9AFY6-F1
#
_cell.length_a   1.000
_cell.length_b   1.000
_cell.length_c   1.000
_cell.angle_alpha   90.00
_cell.angle_beta   90.00
_cell.angle_gamma   90.00
#
_symmetry.space_group_name_H-M   'P 1'
#
loop_
_entity.id
_entity.type
_entity.pdbx_description
1 polymer ?
#
loop_
_entity_poly.entity_id
_entity_poly.type
_entity_poly.pdbx_seq_one_letter_code
_entity_poly.pdbx_strand_id
1 'polypeptide(L)'
;MLRKCEGMPLAIKALGGLLKSQNSTSQWRKIEQDRDIWNKVDDVLPSIKLSFKYLPSVAAKKCFAYCAIFKEDDIIEKDRLIQLWMAQGLLQSYDEKEQLCDEPLGENYLRILLNYSR
;
A
#
# COMPACT_ATOMS: atom_id res chain seq x y z
N MET A 1 -2.72 -10.53 16.83
CA MET A 1 -2.57 -9.29 16.02
C MET A 1 -3.59 -8.18 16.35
N LEU A 2 -4.90 -8.43 16.43
CA LEU A 2 -5.91 -7.36 16.65
C LEU A 2 -5.67 -6.45 17.87
N ARG A 3 -5.16 -7.00 18.98
CA ARG A 3 -4.79 -6.22 20.18
C ARG A 3 -3.75 -5.12 19.87
N LYS A 4 -2.92 -5.30 18.85
CA LYS A 4 -1.90 -4.34 18.42
C LYS A 4 -2.46 -3.21 17.53
N CYS A 5 -3.73 -3.31 17.12
CA CYS A 5 -4.43 -2.24 16.40
C CYS A 5 -5.18 -1.29 17.35
N GLU A 6 -5.10 -1.51 18.67
CA GLU A 6 -5.66 -0.64 19.73
C GLU A 6 -7.16 -0.30 19.57
N GLY A 7 -7.92 -1.15 18.88
CA GLY A 7 -9.33 -0.92 18.61
C GLY A 7 -9.61 0.17 17.56
N MET A 8 -8.58 0.75 16.93
CA MET A 8 -8.77 1.78 15.92
C MET A 8 -9.29 1.15 14.61
N PRO A 9 -10.47 1.55 14.10
CA PRO A 9 -11.06 0.95 12.90
C PRO A 9 -10.13 1.03 11.68
N LEU A 10 -9.42 2.15 11.53
CA LEU A 10 -8.48 2.35 10.42
C LEU A 10 -7.31 1.36 10.46
N ALA A 11 -6.72 1.16 11.65
CA ALA A 11 -5.64 0.19 11.85
C ALA A 11 -6.10 -1.25 11.60
N ILE A 12 -7.32 -1.58 12.03
CA ILE A 12 -7.93 -2.90 11.78
C ILE A 12 -8.14 -3.11 10.29
N LYS A 13 -8.67 -2.10 9.58
CA LYS A 13 -8.91 -2.16 8.14
C LYS A 13 -7.62 -2.33 7.34
N ALA A 14 -6.59 -1.53 7.65
CA ALA A 14 -5.29 -1.62 7.01
C ALA A 14 -4.66 -3.01 7.17
N LEU A 15 -4.67 -3.55 8.40
CA LEU A 15 -4.16 -4.89 8.66
C LEU A 15 -5.02 -5.97 7.98
N GLY A 16 -6.35 -5.81 7.97
CA GLY A 16 -7.28 -6.73 7.32
C GLY A 16 -7.05 -6.84 5.82
N GLY A 17 -6.92 -5.69 5.14
CA GLY A 17 -6.60 -5.64 3.71
C GLY A 17 -5.24 -6.27 3.39
N LEU A 18 -4.23 -6.03 4.25
CA LEU A 18 -2.94 -6.70 4.14
C LEU A 18 -3.05 -8.22 4.28
N LEU A 19 -3.74 -8.73 5.29
CA LEU A 19 -3.84 -10.19 5.51
C LEU A 19 -4.65 -10.87 4.40
N LYS A 20 -5.70 -10.19 3.90
CA LYS A 20 -6.51 -10.68 2.78
C LYS A 20 -5.69 -10.83 1.49
N SER A 21 -4.68 -10.00 1.28
CA SER A 21 -3.82 -10.07 0.08
C SER A 21 -2.73 -11.14 0.17
N GLN A 22 -2.60 -11.82 1.31
CA GLN A 22 -1.66 -12.93 1.49
C GLN A 22 -2.33 -14.28 1.19
N ASN A 23 -1.60 -15.15 0.48
CA ASN A 23 -2.10 -16.44 0.00
C ASN A 23 -1.88 -17.59 0.99
N SER A 24 -1.20 -17.37 2.11
CA SER A 24 -0.90 -18.46 3.06
C SER A 24 -0.81 -18.02 4.52
N THR A 25 -1.11 -18.96 5.41
CA THR A 25 -0.94 -18.79 6.87
C THR A 25 0.51 -18.57 7.28
N SER A 26 1.48 -19.02 6.48
CA SER A 26 2.89 -18.76 6.73
C SER A 26 3.27 -17.29 6.48
N GLN A 27 2.68 -16.65 5.47
CA GLN A 27 2.81 -15.20 5.25
C GLN A 27 2.17 -14.41 6.40
N TRP A 28 1.01 -14.84 6.89
CA TRP A 28 0.35 -14.22 8.04
C TRP A 28 1.23 -14.29 9.29
N ARG A 29 1.87 -15.45 9.53
CA ARG A 29 2.79 -15.64 10.64
C ARG A 29 4.04 -14.76 10.52
N LYS A 30 4.57 -14.55 9.31
CA LYS A 30 5.67 -13.59 9.08
C LYS A 30 5.28 -12.16 9.48
N ILE A 31 4.09 -11.71 9.08
CA ILE A 31 3.57 -10.38 9.45
C ILE A 31 3.39 -10.28 10.98
N GLU A 32 2.87 -11.33 11.61
CA GLU A 32 2.71 -11.35 13.08
C GLU A 32 4.04 -11.25 13.83
N GLN A 33 5.08 -11.88 13.28
CA GLN A 33 6.42 -11.98 13.86
C GLN A 33 7.34 -10.80 13.52
N ASP A 34 6.89 -9.82 12.73
CA ASP A 34 7.65 -8.62 12.35
C ASP A 34 7.80 -7.64 13.54
N ARG A 35 8.63 -8.03 14.52
CA ARG A 35 8.85 -7.30 15.78
C ARG A 35 9.43 -5.91 15.54
N ASP A 36 10.19 -5.73 14.47
CA ASP A 36 10.82 -4.45 14.13
C ASP A 36 9.80 -3.34 13.85
N ILE A 37 8.61 -3.72 13.37
CA ILE A 37 7.51 -2.76 13.21
C ILE A 37 6.59 -2.78 14.43
N TRP A 38 6.22 -3.96 14.93
CA TRP A 38 5.26 -4.05 16.03
C TRP A 38 5.73 -3.44 17.35
N ASN A 39 7.05 -3.39 17.59
CA ASN A 39 7.62 -2.88 18.84
C ASN A 39 8.21 -1.47 18.67
N LYS A 40 8.12 -0.88 17.47
CA LYS A 40 8.64 0.47 17.23
C LYS A 40 7.65 1.47 17.82
N VAL A 41 8.15 2.37 18.66
CA VAL A 41 7.38 3.49 19.19
C VAL A 41 7.57 4.67 18.25
N ASP A 42 6.49 5.11 17.63
CA ASP A 42 6.45 6.27 16.76
C ASP A 42 5.02 6.74 16.52
N ASP A 43 4.87 7.85 15.79
CA ASP A 43 3.59 8.52 15.58
C ASP A 43 2.66 7.76 14.60
N VAL A 44 3.18 6.79 13.84
CA VAL A 44 2.41 6.01 12.86
C VAL A 44 2.15 4.61 13.36
N LEU A 45 0.88 4.22 13.42
CA LEU A 45 0.48 2.89 13.89
C LEU A 45 1.21 1.75 13.16
N PRO A 46 1.75 0.77 13.89
CA PRO A 46 2.47 -0.37 13.31
C PRO A 46 1.69 -1.13 12.23
N SER A 47 0.36 -1.21 12.36
CA SER A 47 -0.53 -1.82 11.38
C SER A 47 -0.48 -1.11 10.02
N ILE A 48 -0.50 0.23 10.01
CA ILE A 48 -0.43 1.05 8.80
C ILE A 48 0.94 0.87 8.13
N LYS A 49 2.01 0.85 8.93
CA LYS A 49 3.37 0.58 8.44
C LYS A 49 3.52 -0.79 7.80
N LEU A 50 2.91 -1.82 8.40
CA LEU A 50 2.94 -3.16 7.84
C LEU A 50 2.22 -3.20 6.50
N SER A 51 1.05 -2.57 6.40
CA SER A 51 0.32 -2.49 5.13
C SER A 51 1.16 -1.85 4.03
N PHE A 52 1.94 -0.81 4.35
CA PHE A 52 2.89 -0.21 3.40
C PHE A 52 4.10 -1.11 3.10
N LYS A 53 4.77 -1.69 4.13
CA LYS A 53 5.96 -2.54 3.97
C LYS A 53 5.69 -3.73 3.05
N TYR A 54 4.52 -4.33 3.20
CA TYR A 54 4.13 -5.56 2.50
C TYR A 54 3.33 -5.31 1.21
N LEU A 55 3.27 -4.07 0.70
CA LEU A 55 2.80 -3.83 -0.67
C LEU A 55 3.63 -4.64 -1.70
N PRO A 56 2.99 -5.16 -2.76
CA PRO A 56 3.56 -6.22 -3.58
C PRO A 56 4.70 -5.78 -4.51
N SER A 57 4.84 -4.48 -4.79
CA SER A 57 5.91 -3.98 -5.66
C SER A 57 6.44 -2.61 -5.22
N VAL A 58 7.65 -2.28 -5.67
CA VAL A 58 8.26 -0.94 -5.47
C VAL A 58 7.43 0.15 -6.15
N ALA A 59 6.92 -0.12 -7.35
CA ALA A 59 6.03 0.80 -8.07
C ALA A 59 4.74 1.08 -7.27
N ALA A 60 4.10 0.07 -6.67
CA ALA A 60 2.93 0.25 -5.83
C ALA A 60 3.23 1.13 -4.60
N LYS A 61 4.40 0.93 -3.96
CA LYS A 61 4.86 1.78 -2.84
C LYS A 61 5.06 3.23 -3.25
N LYS A 62 5.68 3.46 -4.42
CA LYS A 62 5.86 4.81 -4.98
C LYS A 62 4.53 5.48 -5.31
N CYS A 63 3.60 4.75 -5.96
CA CYS A 63 2.27 5.26 -6.29
C CYS A 63 1.49 5.65 -5.04
N PHE A 64 1.52 4.82 -3.99
CA PHE A 64 0.90 5.15 -2.71
C PHE A 64 1.54 6.38 -2.05
N ALA A 65 2.88 6.45 -2.00
CA ALA A 65 3.60 7.57 -1.42
C ALA A 65 3.31 8.89 -2.17
N TYR A 66 3.10 8.83 -3.48
CA TYR A 66 2.74 10.01 -4.28
C TYR A 66 1.41 10.62 -3.86
N CYS A 67 0.47 9.85 -3.30
CA CYS A 67 -0.79 10.39 -2.79
C CYS A 67 -0.59 11.42 -1.66
N ALA A 68 0.57 11.48 -1.01
CA ALA A 68 0.87 12.44 0.05
C ALA A 68 1.06 13.89 -0.46
N ILE A 69 1.09 14.13 -1.78
CA ILE A 69 1.15 15.49 -2.33
C ILE A 69 -0.20 16.21 -2.30
N PHE A 70 -1.29 15.44 -2.26
CA PHE A 70 -2.64 15.98 -2.17
C PHE A 70 -2.91 16.37 -0.71
N LYS A 71 -3.79 17.35 -0.49
CA LYS A 71 -4.14 17.72 0.88
C LYS A 71 -4.96 16.61 1.51
N GLU A 72 -4.94 16.58 2.84
CA GLU A 72 -5.85 15.72 3.59
C GLU A 72 -7.30 16.00 3.19
N ASP A 73 -8.09 14.94 3.05
CA ASP A 73 -9.49 14.96 2.61
C ASP A 73 -9.76 15.46 1.19
N ASP A 74 -8.72 15.67 0.36
CA ASP A 74 -8.92 16.00 -1.05
C ASP A 74 -9.56 14.85 -1.82
N ILE A 75 -10.51 15.20 -2.70
CA ILE A 75 -11.07 14.25 -3.68
C ILE A 75 -10.06 14.10 -4.82
N ILE A 76 -9.44 12.93 -4.88
CA ILE A 76 -8.51 12.57 -5.96
C ILE A 76 -9.29 11.85 -7.05
N GLU A 77 -9.38 12.49 -8.23
CA GLU A 77 -9.97 11.88 -9.43
C GLU A 77 -9.04 10.76 -9.94
N LYS A 78 -9.63 9.59 -10.23
CA LYS A 78 -8.92 8.35 -10.55
C LYS A 78 -8.02 8.51 -11.77
N ASP A 79 -8.57 9.01 -12.87
CA ASP A 79 -7.88 9.05 -14.15
C ASP A 79 -6.75 10.09 -14.09
N ARG A 80 -7.01 11.23 -13.44
CA ARG A 80 -5.99 12.23 -13.11
C ARG A 80 -4.84 11.65 -12.27
N LEU A 81 -5.14 10.84 -11.26
CA LEU A 81 -4.09 10.23 -10.43
C LEU A 81 -3.19 9.30 -11.26
N ILE A 82 -3.80 8.47 -12.11
CA ILE A 82 -3.09 7.55 -13.00
C ILE A 82 -2.20 8.33 -13.97
N GLN A 83 -2.72 9.39 -14.59
CA GLN A 83 -1.94 10.26 -15.49
C GLN A 83 -0.76 10.92 -14.77
N LEU A 84 -0.92 11.32 -13.52
CA LEU A 84 0.18 11.87 -12.72
C LEU A 84 1.24 10.82 -12.40
N TRP A 85 0.85 9.59 -12.07
CA TRP A 85 1.80 8.49 -11.87
C TRP A 85 2.57 8.16 -13.16
N MET A 86 1.91 8.19 -14.31
CA MET A 86 2.53 8.02 -15.62
C MET A 86 3.53 9.14 -15.91
N ALA A 87 3.13 10.40 -15.75
CA ALA A 87 3.97 11.56 -16.00
C ALA A 87 5.23 11.60 -15.13
N GLN A 88 5.14 11.08 -13.91
CA GLN A 88 6.25 10.97 -12.96
C GLN A 88 7.06 9.67 -13.11
N GLY A 89 6.72 8.82 -14.07
CA GLY A 89 7.41 7.55 -14.31
C GLY A 89 7.30 6.54 -13.16
N LEU A 90 6.29 6.65 -12.30
CA LEU A 90 6.14 5.80 -11.12
C LEU A 90 5.68 4.38 -11.45
N LEU A 91 5.08 4.20 -12.62
CA LEU A 91 4.59 2.90 -13.09
C LEU A 91 5.72 2.00 -13.64
N GLN A 92 6.93 2.52 -13.84
CA GLN A 92 8.08 1.75 -14.34
C GLN A 92 8.82 1.02 -13.21
N SER A 93 9.06 -0.27 -13.43
CA SER A 93 10.06 -1.04 -12.69
C SER A 93 11.47 -0.70 -13.23
N TYR A 94 12.46 -0.54 -12.34
CA TYR A 94 13.85 -0.33 -12.75
C TYR A 94 14.44 -1.53 -13.52
N ASP A 95 13.87 -2.73 -13.38
CA ASP A 95 14.42 -3.97 -13.92
C ASP A 95 13.72 -4.47 -15.21
N GLU A 96 12.62 -3.85 -15.65
CA GLU A 96 11.86 -4.34 -16.80
C GLU A 96 11.82 -3.28 -17.90
N LYS A 97 12.78 -3.36 -18.83
CA LYS A 97 12.98 -2.41 -19.93
C LYS A 97 11.83 -2.28 -20.94
N GLU A 98 10.70 -3.00 -20.78
CA GLU A 98 9.69 -3.09 -21.83
C GLU A 98 8.22 -3.17 -21.35
N GLN A 99 7.89 -2.78 -20.11
CA GLN A 99 6.47 -2.53 -19.78
C GLN A 99 6.10 -1.10 -20.18
N LEU A 100 5.23 -0.96 -21.19
CA LEU A 100 4.61 0.31 -21.52
C LEU A 100 3.94 0.89 -20.27
N CYS A 101 4.28 2.13 -19.94
CA CYS A 101 3.50 2.91 -18.99
C CYS A 101 2.21 3.35 -19.65
N ASP A 102 1.14 2.65 -19.36
CA ASP A 102 -0.19 2.93 -19.89
C ASP A 102 -1.24 3.02 -18.78
N GLU A 103 -2.42 3.50 -19.14
CA GLU A 103 -3.55 3.64 -18.23
C GLU A 103 -3.96 2.29 -17.61
N PRO A 104 -4.05 1.16 -18.36
CA PRO A 104 -4.34 -0.16 -17.78
C PRO A 104 -3.37 -0.58 -16.66
N LEU A 105 -2.08 -0.32 -16.81
CA LEU A 105 -1.09 -0.60 -15.76
C LEU A 105 -1.36 0.26 -14.52
N GLY A 106 -1.65 1.55 -14.72
CA GLY A 106 -2.03 2.47 -13.64
C GLY A 106 -3.30 2.03 -12.90
N GLU A 107 -4.33 1.58 -13.62
CA GLU A 107 -5.55 1.02 -13.04
C GLU A 107 -5.26 -0.22 -12.21
N ASN A 108 -4.35 -1.08 -12.67
CA ASN A 108 -3.99 -2.29 -11.93
C ASN A 108 -3.31 -1.94 -10.60
N TYR A 109 -2.39 -0.98 -10.59
CA TYR A 109 -1.78 -0.50 -9.35
C TYR A 109 -2.79 0.16 -8.42
N LEU A 110 -3.70 0.99 -8.93
CA LEU A 110 -4.77 1.56 -8.12
C LEU A 110 -5.63 0.46 -7.49
N ARG A 111 -6.01 -0.55 -8.26
CA ARG A 111 -6.78 -1.71 -7.77
C ARG A 111 -6.03 -2.48 -6.68
N ILE A 112 -4.71 -2.68 -6.83
CA ILE A 112 -3.87 -3.28 -5.79
C ILE A 112 -3.96 -2.45 -4.51
N LEU A 113 -3.76 -1.13 -4.59
CA LEU A 113 -3.82 -0.25 -3.42
C LEU A 113 -5.20 -0.30 -2.74
N LEU A 114 -6.28 -0.25 -3.53
CA LEU A 114 -7.65 -0.33 -3.02
C LEU A 114 -7.98 -1.68 -2.36
N ASN A 115 -7.37 -2.77 -2.82
CA ASN A 115 -7.54 -4.10 -2.21
C ASN A 115 -6.84 -4.19 -0.84
N TYR A 116 -5.76 -3.42 -0.63
CA TYR A 116 -5.07 -3.33 0.67
C TYR A 116 -5.78 -2.39 1.66
N SER A 117 -6.76 -1.60 1.19
CA SER A 117 -7.51 -0.63 2.00
C SER A 117 -8.97 -1.00 2.27
N ARG A 118 -9.46 -2.15 1.79
CA ARG A 118 -10.85 -2.62 1.95
C ARG A 118 -11.05 -3.53 3.16
#